data_AF-A0A5C7V7K7-F1
#
_entry.id   AF-A0A5C7V7K7-F1
#
_cell.length_a   1.000
_cell.length_b   1.000
_cell.length_c   1.000
_cell.angle_alpha   90.00
_cell.angle_beta   90.00
_cell.angle_gamma   90.00
#
_symmetry.space_group_name_H-M   'P 1'
#
loop_
_entity.id
_entity.type
_entity.pdbx_description
1 polymer ?
#
loop_
_entity_poly.entity_id
_entity_poly.type
_entity_poly.pdbx_seq_one_letter_code
_entity_poly.pdbx_strand_id
1 'polypeptide(L)'
;MTLHLVCDISGSMSDGGKPFIMRTLVTTVAQWVSYGYGRAEIALWAWGSEARRIPDWSTRSEFPVELLSCAGTANGSSLIESLGDKPDGKVLLFTDGFWSRDDARALHRWKDNLPSDTLRIIKIGADANPKLKGSEMFSSDELFSALDGWFEEDEEWA
;
A
#
# COMPACT_ATOMS: atom_id res chain seq x y z
N MET A 1 1.23 -6.73 -15.35
CA MET A 1 1.74 -5.72 -14.41
C MET A 1 1.57 -6.23 -12.98
N THR A 2 2.51 -5.91 -12.09
CA THR A 2 2.41 -6.23 -10.65
C THR A 2 1.72 -5.11 -9.88
N LEU A 3 0.87 -5.45 -8.92
CA LEU A 3 0.33 -4.55 -7.90
C LEU A 3 0.96 -4.92 -6.55
N HIS A 4 1.82 -4.06 -6.03
CA HIS A 4 2.43 -4.19 -4.72
C HIS A 4 1.46 -3.66 -3.66
N LEU A 5 0.88 -4.55 -2.86
CA LEU A 5 0.08 -4.19 -1.68
C LEU A 5 1.01 -4.10 -0.48
N VAL A 6 1.33 -2.87 -0.07
CA VAL A 6 2.25 -2.61 1.04
C VAL A 6 1.47 -2.33 2.30
N CYS A 7 1.58 -3.22 3.30
CA CYS A 7 0.89 -3.12 4.57
C CYS A 7 1.84 -2.56 5.63
N ASP A 8 1.58 -1.34 6.10
CA ASP A 8 2.24 -0.80 7.29
C ASP A 8 1.83 -1.61 8.52
N ILE A 9 2.81 -2.20 9.20
CA ILE A 9 2.65 -2.99 10.42
C ILE A 9 3.39 -2.34 11.60
N SER A 10 3.65 -1.04 11.53
CA SER A 10 4.23 -0.28 12.65
C SER A 10 3.29 -0.21 13.85
N GLY A 11 3.83 0.13 15.03
CA GLY A 11 3.05 0.13 16.27
C GLY A 11 1.84 1.06 16.25
N SER A 12 1.87 2.18 15.51
CA SER A 12 0.71 3.08 15.40
C SER A 12 -0.50 2.41 14.73
N MET A 13 -0.24 1.38 13.92
CA MET A 13 -1.25 0.56 13.27
C MET A 13 -1.92 -0.45 14.21
N SER A 14 -1.49 -0.62 15.47
CA SER A 14 -2.14 -1.57 16.39
C SER A 14 -3.50 -1.10 16.92
N ASP A 15 -3.73 0.21 16.89
CA ASP A 15 -4.84 0.83 17.62
C ASP A 15 -6.09 1.02 16.74
N GLY A 16 -7.23 1.30 17.37
CA GLY A 16 -8.45 1.74 16.66
C GLY A 16 -9.03 0.73 15.65
N GLY A 17 -8.63 -0.56 15.72
CA GLY A 17 -9.03 -1.58 14.76
C GLY A 17 -8.38 -1.44 13.38
N LYS A 18 -7.34 -0.61 13.24
CA LYS A 18 -6.59 -0.39 12.00
C LYS A 18 -6.11 -1.69 11.32
N PRO A 19 -5.64 -2.75 12.02
CA PRO A 19 -5.24 -4.00 11.36
C PRO A 19 -6.42 -4.69 10.66
N PHE A 20 -7.64 -4.57 11.21
CA PHE A 20 -8.84 -5.14 10.62
C PHE A 20 -9.36 -4.33 9.44
N ILE A 21 -9.19 -3.00 9.47
CA ILE A 21 -9.45 -2.14 8.31
C ILE A 21 -8.49 -2.52 7.18
N MET A 22 -7.19 -2.61 7.46
CA MET A 22 -6.17 -3.04 6.50
C MET A 22 -6.48 -4.41 5.91
N ARG A 23 -6.78 -5.41 6.76
CA ARG A 23 -7.23 -6.74 6.31
C ARG A 23 -8.37 -6.63 5.31
N THR A 24 -9.41 -5.87 5.67
CA THR A 24 -10.60 -5.70 4.83
C THR A 24 -10.21 -5.14 3.47
N LEU A 25 -9.44 -4.05 3.43
CA LEU A 25 -9.00 -3.41 2.19
C LEU A 25 -8.17 -4.34 1.31
N VAL A 26 -7.17 -5.02 1.88
CA VAL A 26 -6.34 -5.99 1.12
C VAL A 26 -7.19 -7.11 0.55
N THR A 27 -8.11 -7.67 1.35
CA THR A 27 -9.01 -8.74 0.85
C THR A 27 -9.99 -8.23 -0.21
N THR A 28 -10.45 -6.98 -0.10
CA THR A 28 -11.30 -6.35 -1.13
C THR A 28 -10.54 -6.19 -2.44
N VAL A 29 -9.29 -5.71 -2.43
CA VAL A 29 -8.46 -5.62 -3.64
C VAL A 29 -8.21 -7.00 -4.23
N ALA A 30 -7.89 -7.99 -3.39
CA ALA A 30 -7.67 -9.37 -3.82
C ALA A 30 -8.89 -9.96 -4.52
N GLN A 31 -10.09 -9.72 -3.96
CA GLN A 31 -11.35 -10.14 -4.54
C GLN A 31 -11.65 -9.39 -5.85
N TRP A 32 -11.44 -8.09 -5.87
CA TRP A 32 -11.64 -7.24 -7.05
C TRP A 32 -10.80 -7.72 -8.25
N VAL A 33 -9.51 -8.04 -8.03
CA VAL A 33 -8.65 -8.68 -9.04
C VAL A 33 -9.14 -10.08 -9.42
N SER A 34 -9.51 -10.90 -8.43
CA SER A 34 -9.96 -12.28 -8.69
C SER A 34 -11.23 -12.38 -9.52
N TYR A 35 -12.11 -11.37 -9.43
CA TYR A 35 -13.32 -11.26 -10.22
C TYR A 35 -13.08 -10.62 -11.60
N GLY A 36 -11.83 -10.26 -11.92
CA GLY A 36 -11.44 -9.75 -13.23
C GLY A 36 -11.70 -8.26 -13.43
N TYR A 37 -12.11 -7.53 -12.38
CA TYR A 37 -12.25 -6.08 -12.44
C TYR A 37 -10.90 -5.36 -12.48
N GLY A 38 -9.86 -5.99 -11.95
CA GLY A 38 -8.47 -5.57 -12.05
C GLY A 38 -7.60 -6.62 -12.72
N ARG A 39 -6.71 -6.19 -13.62
CA ARG A 39 -5.75 -7.08 -14.30
C ARG A 39 -4.34 -6.85 -13.78
N ALA A 40 -4.04 -7.40 -12.60
CA ALA A 40 -2.71 -7.32 -12.01
C ALA A 40 -2.34 -8.62 -11.26
N GLU A 41 -1.05 -8.96 -11.26
CA GLU A 41 -0.50 -9.93 -10.31
C GLU A 41 -0.31 -9.24 -8.96
N ILE A 42 -0.80 -9.80 -7.87
CA ILE A 42 -0.66 -9.18 -6.55
C ILE A 42 0.60 -9.68 -5.85
N ALA A 43 1.46 -8.74 -5.43
CA ALA A 43 2.53 -8.99 -4.47
C ALA A 43 2.18 -8.33 -3.13
N LEU A 44 2.01 -9.13 -2.09
CA LEU A 44 1.69 -8.64 -0.74
C LEU A 44 2.98 -8.42 0.07
N TRP A 45 3.06 -7.31 0.80
CA TRP A 45 4.23 -6.92 1.58
C TRP A 45 3.83 -6.53 3.00
N ALA A 46 4.64 -6.95 3.97
CA ALA A 46 4.65 -6.42 5.32
C ALA A 46 5.73 -5.34 5.42
N TRP A 47 5.41 -4.18 6.00
CA TRP A 47 6.34 -3.09 6.19
C TRP A 47 6.31 -2.53 7.61
N GLY A 48 7.40 -2.76 8.34
CA GLY A 48 7.66 -2.17 9.65
C GLY A 48 9.08 -1.62 9.68
N SER A 49 9.92 -2.13 10.58
CA SER A 49 11.36 -1.83 10.56
C SER A 49 12.05 -2.32 9.29
N GLU A 50 11.50 -3.37 8.70
CA GLU A 50 11.89 -3.93 7.41
C GLU A 50 10.66 -4.03 6.50
N ALA A 51 10.87 -3.92 5.19
CA ALA A 51 9.88 -4.30 4.19
C ALA A 51 10.19 -5.70 3.65
N ARG A 52 9.20 -6.60 3.69
CA ARG A 52 9.36 -7.97 3.19
C ARG A 52 8.12 -8.44 2.45
N ARG A 53 8.33 -9.16 1.35
CA ARG A 53 7.25 -9.82 0.61
C ARG A 53 6.72 -10.99 1.43
N ILE A 54 5.40 -11.19 1.44
CA ILE A 54 4.77 -12.38 2.00
C ILE A 54 4.88 -13.51 0.96
N PRO A 55 5.64 -14.57 1.23
CA PRO A 55 5.78 -15.69 0.29
C PRO A 55 4.45 -16.47 0.19
N ASP A 56 4.20 -17.03 -0.99
CA ASP A 56 3.10 -17.96 -1.26
C ASP A 56 1.67 -17.45 -0.97
N TRP A 57 1.51 -16.15 -0.71
CA TRP A 57 0.19 -15.56 -0.61
C TRP A 57 -0.43 -15.35 -1.99
N SER A 58 -1.71 -15.71 -2.12
CA SER A 58 -2.48 -15.54 -3.34
C SER A 58 -3.81 -14.86 -3.02
N THR A 59 -4.50 -14.36 -4.04
CA THR A 59 -5.81 -13.72 -3.88
C THR A 59 -6.91 -14.65 -3.36
N ARG A 60 -6.65 -15.96 -3.28
CA ARG A 60 -7.54 -16.99 -2.73
C ARG A 60 -7.11 -17.46 -1.34
N SER A 61 -5.94 -17.02 -0.86
CA SER A 61 -5.42 -17.36 0.45
C SER A 61 -6.11 -16.53 1.53
N GLU A 62 -6.15 -17.05 2.76
CA GLU A 62 -6.55 -16.23 3.90
C GLU A 62 -5.58 -15.05 4.10
N PHE A 63 -6.06 -13.99 4.75
CA PHE A 63 -5.21 -12.86 5.09
C PHE A 63 -4.13 -13.29 6.10
N PRO A 64 -2.84 -12.99 5.87
CA PRO A 64 -1.76 -13.43 6.75
C PRO A 64 -1.91 -12.90 8.18
N VAL A 65 -1.92 -13.79 9.17
CA VAL A 65 -2.06 -13.43 10.60
C VAL A 65 -0.94 -12.51 11.09
N GLU A 66 0.26 -12.64 10.52
CA GLU A 66 1.40 -11.78 10.83
C GLU A 66 1.16 -10.30 10.49
N LEU A 67 0.31 -9.98 9.52
CA LEU A 67 -0.08 -8.60 9.20
C LEU A 67 -1.08 -8.01 10.22
N LEU A 68 -1.58 -8.82 11.16
CA LEU A 68 -2.38 -8.35 12.29
C LEU A 68 -1.53 -7.98 13.51
N SER A 69 -0.25 -8.34 13.51
CA SER A 69 0.67 -8.12 14.63
C SER A 69 1.50 -6.86 14.40
N CYS A 70 0.92 -5.70 14.70
CA CYS A 70 1.55 -4.41 14.49
C CYS A 70 2.45 -4.00 15.67
N ALA A 71 3.70 -3.63 15.40
CA ALA A 71 4.68 -3.24 16.42
C ALA A 71 5.83 -2.41 15.83
N GLY A 72 6.57 -1.72 16.69
CA GLY A 72 7.77 -0.97 16.29
C GLY A 72 7.46 0.27 15.46
N THR A 73 8.34 0.60 14.52
CA THR A 73 8.25 1.81 13.67
C THR A 73 8.43 1.46 12.20
N ALA A 74 7.75 2.16 11.31
CA ALA A 74 7.95 2.04 9.87
C ALA A 74 9.29 2.70 9.47
N ASN A 75 10.09 2.00 8.67
CA ASN A 75 11.36 2.49 8.13
C ASN A 75 11.22 2.76 6.63
N GLY A 76 11.23 4.04 6.25
CA GLY A 76 11.05 4.46 4.86
C GLY A 76 12.18 3.99 3.95
N SER A 77 13.42 3.97 4.45
CA SER A 77 14.58 3.53 3.65
C SER A 77 14.48 2.05 3.30
N SER A 78 14.08 1.20 4.26
CA SER A 78 13.91 -0.23 4.00
C SER A 78 12.82 -0.52 2.96
N LEU A 79 11.72 0.26 2.97
CA LEU A 79 10.68 0.14 1.95
C LEU A 79 11.22 0.47 0.56
N ILE A 80 11.93 1.60 0.45
CA ILE A 80 12.51 2.08 -0.81
C ILE A 80 13.55 1.08 -1.33
N GLU A 81 14.42 0.55 -0.48
CA GLU A 81 15.41 -0.46 -0.86
C GLU A 81 14.76 -1.75 -1.38
N SER A 82 13.64 -2.16 -0.77
CA SER A 82 12.95 -3.41 -1.12
C SER A 82 12.13 -3.32 -2.40
N LEU A 83 11.47 -2.18 -2.65
CA LEU A 83 10.70 -1.95 -3.86
C LEU A 83 11.54 -1.37 -5.00
N GLY A 84 12.67 -0.75 -4.69
CA GLY A 84 13.51 0.00 -5.59
C GLY A 84 13.04 1.44 -5.86
N ASP A 85 13.89 2.22 -6.50
CA ASP A 85 13.58 3.59 -6.93
C ASP A 85 12.55 3.64 -8.07
N LYS A 86 12.38 2.51 -8.77
CA LYS A 86 11.38 2.31 -9.83
C LYS A 86 10.80 0.90 -9.70
N PRO A 87 9.76 0.72 -8.88
CA PRO A 87 9.11 -0.56 -8.71
C PRO A 87 8.58 -1.08 -10.05
N ASP A 88 8.67 -2.38 -10.27
CA ASP A 88 8.09 -3.04 -11.44
C ASP A 88 6.57 -3.19 -11.26
N GLY A 89 5.84 -2.09 -11.48
CA GLY A 89 4.39 -2.02 -11.39
C GLY A 89 3.87 -0.89 -10.51
N LYS A 90 2.64 -1.05 -10.02
CA LYS A 90 1.95 -0.06 -9.17
C LYS A 90 2.11 -0.41 -7.69
N VAL A 91 2.13 0.60 -6.83
CA VAL A 91 2.24 0.44 -5.37
C VAL A 91 1.02 1.02 -4.70
N LEU A 92 0.28 0.18 -3.97
CA LEU A 92 -0.82 0.60 -3.10
C LEU A 92 -0.38 0.45 -1.64
N LEU A 93 -0.14 1.57 -0.98
CA LEU A 93 0.36 1.64 0.39
C LEU A 93 -0.79 1.85 1.38
N PHE A 94 -0.95 0.93 2.33
CA PHE A 94 -1.91 1.02 3.43
C PHE A 94 -1.19 1.43 4.71
N THR A 95 -1.49 2.61 5.24
CA THR A 95 -0.76 3.19 6.37
C THR A 95 -1.61 4.21 7.12
N ASP A 96 -1.37 4.36 8.42
CA ASP A 96 -1.86 5.51 9.18
C ASP A 96 -0.88 6.69 9.13
N GLY A 97 0.32 6.48 8.59
CA GLY A 97 1.25 7.53 8.25
C GLY A 97 2.00 8.17 9.42
N PHE A 98 1.94 7.58 10.62
CA PHE A 98 2.67 8.09 11.79
C PHE A 98 4.17 7.79 11.73
N TRP A 99 4.83 8.40 10.75
CA TRP A 99 6.25 8.22 10.50
C TRP A 99 7.10 9.24 11.26
N SER A 100 8.36 8.88 11.46
CA SER A 100 9.39 9.82 11.87
C SER A 100 9.54 10.93 10.82
N ARG A 101 10.15 12.05 11.21
CA ARG A 101 10.40 13.16 10.28
C ARG A 101 11.32 12.74 9.12
N ASP A 102 12.30 11.88 9.41
CA ASP A 102 13.28 11.44 8.42
C ASP A 102 12.65 10.46 7.44
N ASP A 103 11.83 9.53 7.92
CA ASP A 103 11.09 8.59 7.08
C ASP A 103 10.08 9.33 6.19
N ALA A 104 9.32 10.28 6.74
CA ALA A 104 8.40 11.10 5.95
C ALA A 104 9.13 11.88 4.84
N ARG A 105 10.34 12.39 5.12
CA ARG A 105 11.16 13.08 4.12
C ARG A 105 11.70 12.12 3.05
N ALA A 106 12.11 10.91 3.44
CA ALA A 106 12.57 9.89 2.51
C ALA A 106 11.44 9.44 1.58
N LEU A 107 10.27 9.14 2.12
CA LEU A 107 9.09 8.73 1.36
C LEU A 107 8.57 9.84 0.44
N HIS A 108 8.61 11.11 0.87
CA HIS A 108 8.27 12.23 0.00
C HIS A 108 9.20 12.31 -1.21
N ARG A 109 10.52 12.18 -1.00
CA ARG A 109 11.50 12.19 -2.09
C ARG A 109 11.34 11.00 -3.02
N TRP A 110 11.10 9.82 -2.47
CA TRP A 110 10.84 8.63 -3.26
C TRP A 110 9.60 8.83 -4.13
N LYS A 111 8.49 9.27 -3.54
CA LYS A 111 7.26 9.61 -4.26
C LYS A 111 7.51 10.58 -5.42
N ASP A 112 8.23 11.68 -5.17
CA ASP A 112 8.49 12.71 -6.20
C ASP A 112 9.34 12.19 -7.36
N ASN A 113 10.10 11.10 -7.16
CA ASN A 113 10.95 10.48 -8.18
C ASN A 113 10.27 9.31 -8.91
N LEU A 114 9.13 8.82 -8.41
CA LEU A 114 8.37 7.78 -9.10
C LEU A 114 7.71 8.34 -10.37
N PRO A 115 7.54 7.51 -11.42
CA PRO A 115 6.66 7.88 -12.52
C PRO A 115 5.28 8.28 -12.01
N SER A 116 4.64 9.24 -12.68
CA SER A 116 3.28 9.66 -12.34
C SER A 116 2.36 8.44 -12.23
N ASP A 117 1.45 8.47 -11.25
CA ASP A 117 0.45 7.42 -11.06
C ASP A 117 1.05 6.03 -10.69
N THR A 118 2.31 5.94 -10.22
CA THR A 118 2.90 4.68 -9.71
C THR A 118 2.42 4.32 -8.31
N LEU A 119 2.24 5.31 -7.43
CA LEU A 119 1.92 5.14 -6.02
C LEU A 119 0.52 5.69 -5.75
N ARG A 120 -0.30 4.93 -5.01
CA ARG A 120 -1.49 5.42 -4.29
C ARG A 120 -1.40 5.01 -2.83
N ILE A 121 -1.89 5.86 -1.94
CA ILE A 121 -1.82 5.69 -0.49
C ILE A 121 -3.24 5.67 0.06
N ILE A 122 -3.60 4.59 0.75
CA ILE A 122 -4.85 4.48 1.50
C ILE A 122 -4.55 4.75 2.97
N LYS A 123 -5.13 5.83 3.49
CA LYS A 123 -5.05 6.19 4.90
C LYS A 123 -5.89 5.24 5.75
N ILE A 124 -5.30 4.73 6.82
CA ILE A 124 -5.93 3.78 7.74
C ILE A 124 -6.15 4.42 9.11
N GLY A 125 -7.41 4.45 9.55
CA GLY A 125 -7.80 5.06 10.82
C GLY A 125 -8.19 6.53 10.67
N ALA A 126 -9.07 7.00 11.56
CA ALA A 126 -9.56 8.37 11.56
C ALA A 126 -8.48 9.39 11.99
N ASP A 127 -7.44 8.92 12.67
CA ASP A 127 -6.29 9.67 13.15
C ASP A 127 -5.13 9.70 12.15
N ALA A 128 -5.25 9.04 10.99
CA ALA A 128 -4.18 8.90 10.01
C ALA A 128 -3.54 10.25 9.62
N ASN A 129 -2.22 10.32 9.71
CA ASN A 129 -1.43 11.52 9.48
C ASN A 129 -0.10 11.23 8.75
N PRO A 130 -0.14 10.78 7.48
CA PRO A 130 1.06 10.53 6.67
C PRO A 130 1.93 11.74 6.40
N LYS A 131 1.48 12.96 6.73
CA LYS A 131 2.18 14.23 6.45
C LYS A 131 2.59 14.44 4.98
N LEU A 132 2.15 13.56 4.09
CA LEU A 132 2.21 13.67 2.65
C LEU A 132 0.96 14.38 2.14
N LYS A 133 1.08 14.98 0.95
CA LYS A 133 -0.02 15.64 0.25
C LYS A 133 0.06 15.28 -1.23
N GLY A 134 -1.10 15.19 -1.87
CA GLY A 134 -1.23 14.97 -3.30
C GLY A 134 -2.52 14.23 -3.63
N SER A 135 -2.79 14.08 -4.93
CA SER A 135 -3.98 13.39 -5.45
C SER A 135 -3.91 11.87 -5.30
N GLU A 136 -2.75 11.33 -4.96
CA GLU A 136 -2.52 9.91 -4.70
C GLU A 136 -2.99 9.44 -3.32
N MET A 137 -3.57 10.32 -2.51
CA MET A 137 -3.94 10.07 -1.12
C MET A 137 -5.45 9.90 -0.97
N PHE A 138 -5.88 8.74 -0.50
CA PHE A 138 -7.29 8.36 -0.37
C PHE A 138 -7.59 7.92 1.06
N SER A 139 -8.83 8.07 1.52
CA SER A 139 -9.29 7.39 2.73
C SER A 139 -9.69 5.95 2.46
N SER A 140 -9.85 5.15 3.51
CA SER A 140 -10.22 3.72 3.39
C SER A 140 -11.56 3.50 2.67
N ASP A 141 -12.52 4.41 2.82
CA ASP A 141 -13.82 4.37 2.14
C ASP A 141 -13.74 4.77 0.66
N GLU A 142 -12.64 5.37 0.22
CA GLU A 142 -12.38 5.76 -1.17
C GLU A 142 -11.58 4.70 -1.93
N LEU A 143 -11.48 3.46 -1.44
CA LEU A 143 -10.67 2.41 -2.06
C LEU A 143 -10.99 2.23 -3.56
N PHE A 144 -12.25 2.20 -3.95
CA PHE A 144 -12.60 2.03 -5.36
C PHE A 144 -12.28 3.26 -6.21
N SER A 145 -12.41 4.47 -5.67
CA SER A 145 -11.90 5.69 -6.31
C SER A 145 -10.38 5.61 -6.50
N ALA A 146 -9.68 5.00 -5.53
CA ALA A 146 -8.25 4.74 -5.62
C ALA A 146 -7.89 3.60 -6.58
N LEU A 147 -8.83 2.81 -7.09
CA LEU A 147 -8.56 1.78 -8.11
C LEU A 147 -9.06 2.19 -9.50
N ASP A 148 -10.03 3.11 -9.56
CA ASP A 148 -10.67 3.57 -10.78
C ASP A 148 -9.67 4.17 -11.77
N GLY A 149 -9.77 3.73 -13.03
CA GLY A 149 -8.87 4.11 -14.13
C GLY A 149 -7.39 3.76 -13.92
N TRP A 150 -6.99 3.08 -12.84
CA TRP A 150 -5.58 2.96 -12.48
C TRP A 150 -4.82 1.87 -13.25
N PHE A 151 -5.56 0.88 -13.73
CA PHE A 151 -5.06 -0.29 -14.46
C PHE A 151 -5.56 -0.33 -15.90
N GLU A 152 -6.25 0.71 -16.35
CA GLU A 152 -6.59 0.89 -17.74
C GLU A 152 -5.30 1.32 -18.43
N GLU A 153 -4.80 0.52 -19.38
CA GLU A 153 -3.79 1.00 -20.31
C GLU A 153 -4.45 2.17 -21.06
N ASP A 154 -3.75 3.29 -21.18
CA ASP A 154 -4.17 4.37 -22.07
C ASP A 154 -4.45 3.72 -23.45
N GLU A 155 -5.72 3.51 -23.80
CA GLU A 155 -6.13 3.29 -25.19
C GLU A 155 -5.92 4.64 -25.89
N GLU A 156 -4.66 5.03 -26.08
CA GLU A 156 -4.26 6.07 -27.00
C GLU A 156 -4.52 5.55 -28.42
N TRP A 157 -5.76 5.74 -28.87
CA TRP A 157 -6.19 5.79 -30.28
C TRP A 157 -5.63 4.68 -31.17
N ALA A 158 -6.33 3.53 -31.20
CA ALA A 158 -6.24 2.58 -32.31
C ALA A 158 -6.95 3.10 -33.57
#